data_AF-A0A1Q7LRI4-F1
#
_entry.id   AF-A0A1Q7LRI4-F1
#
_cell.length_a   1.000
_cell.length_b   1.000
_cell.length_c   1.000
_cell.angle_alpha   90.00
_cell.angle_beta   90.00
_cell.angle_gamma   90.00
#
_symmetry.space_group_name_H-M   'P 1'
#
loop_
_entity.id
_entity.type
_entity.pdbx_description
1 polymer ?
#
loop_
_entity_poly.entity_id
_entity_poly.type
_entity_poly.pdbx_seq_one_letter_code
_entity_poly.pdbx_strand_id
1 'polypeptide(L)'
;MTLPSAIEPPVTRSKIRQMWSRMTKVARLDGATFLELRNDSKATGQATAVLALTSLSYGVGLALFNANSNGNFSLYGIVVGIFATMLLSMIALLIWSMTSFLVGTKLFKGATSFLGLLRPLFFSSSPGLLLVFISIPVELASRAIAAVVLGWMLIAEVFAIKNAMGFTMQRSMLTFIVGFFILLLIATTFGGI
;
A
#
# COMPACT_ATOMS: atom_id res chain seq x y z
N MET A 1 12.88 8.50 -49.69
CA MET A 1 11.58 8.55 -48.99
C MET A 1 11.30 7.18 -48.41
N THR A 2 11.41 7.03 -47.08
CA THR A 2 10.65 6.17 -46.14
C THR A 2 11.43 6.08 -44.82
N LEU A 3 10.77 6.47 -43.73
CA LEU A 3 11.30 6.57 -42.37
C LEU A 3 11.49 5.17 -41.76
N PRO A 4 12.52 4.92 -40.92
CA PRO A 4 12.36 3.95 -39.86
C PRO A 4 11.64 4.67 -38.71
N SER A 5 10.34 4.42 -38.57
CA SER A 5 9.64 4.66 -37.32
C SER A 5 10.33 3.83 -36.23
N ALA A 6 11.09 4.49 -35.37
CA ALA A 6 11.52 3.91 -34.11
C ALA A 6 10.26 3.63 -33.30
N ILE A 7 9.71 2.43 -33.45
CA ILE A 7 8.67 1.91 -32.57
C ILE A 7 9.33 1.76 -31.21
N GLU A 8 9.07 2.71 -30.32
CA GLU A 8 9.38 2.56 -28.90
C GLU A 8 8.86 1.20 -28.43
N PRO A 9 9.67 0.39 -27.70
CA PRO A 9 9.23 -0.93 -27.30
C PRO A 9 7.97 -0.80 -26.43
N PRO A 10 6.91 -1.61 -26.69
CA PRO A 10 5.71 -1.61 -25.88
C PRO A 10 6.12 -1.89 -24.44
N VAL A 11 5.56 -1.15 -23.47
CA VAL A 11 5.83 -1.24 -22.02
C VAL A 11 6.41 -2.62 -21.65
N THR A 12 7.73 -2.65 -21.53
CA THR A 12 8.54 -3.85 -21.77
C THR A 12 8.19 -4.95 -20.77
N ARG A 13 7.81 -6.16 -21.23
CA ARG A 13 7.53 -7.35 -20.37
C ARG A 13 8.55 -7.55 -19.22
N SER A 14 9.78 -7.10 -19.41
CA SER A 14 10.83 -7.03 -18.39
C SER A 14 10.45 -6.22 -17.14
N LYS A 15 9.89 -5.01 -17.30
CA LYS A 15 9.50 -4.12 -16.18
C LYS A 15 8.38 -4.72 -15.33
N ILE A 16 7.41 -5.39 -15.96
CA ILE A 16 6.31 -6.07 -15.26
C ILE A 16 6.84 -7.24 -14.42
N ARG A 17 7.72 -8.06 -15.00
CA ARG A 17 8.38 -9.17 -14.26
C ARG A 17 9.19 -8.67 -13.08
N GLN A 18 9.92 -7.57 -13.26
CA GLN A 18 10.68 -6.93 -12.18
C GLN A 18 9.75 -6.43 -11.07
N MET A 19 8.68 -5.72 -11.43
CA MET A 19 7.68 -5.23 -10.46
C MET A 19 7.09 -6.38 -9.65
N TRP A 20 6.66 -7.46 -10.32
CA TRP A 20 6.13 -8.65 -9.66
C TRP A 20 7.15 -9.32 -8.73
N SER A 21 8.41 -9.44 -9.16
CA SER A 21 9.48 -9.94 -8.32
C SER A 21 9.71 -9.06 -7.09
N ARG A 22 9.61 -7.74 -7.21
CA ARG A 22 9.74 -6.82 -6.08
C ARG A 22 8.57 -6.95 -5.12
N MET A 23 7.33 -7.02 -5.62
CA MET A 23 6.12 -7.22 -4.80
C MET A 23 6.20 -8.49 -3.96
N THR A 24 6.60 -9.62 -4.58
CA THR A 24 6.72 -10.91 -3.88
C THR A 24 7.82 -10.92 -2.84
N LYS A 25 8.98 -10.30 -3.12
CA LYS A 25 10.08 -10.17 -2.15
C LYS A 25 9.71 -9.25 -0.99
N VAL A 26 9.04 -8.12 -1.27
CA VAL A 26 8.55 -7.20 -0.24
C VAL A 26 7.49 -7.85 0.64
N ALA A 27 6.56 -8.61 0.05
CA ALA A 27 5.59 -9.40 0.81
C ALA A 27 6.29 -10.44 1.72
N ARG A 28 7.45 -10.97 1.31
CA ARG A 28 8.30 -11.85 2.14
C ARG A 28 9.20 -11.10 3.13
N LEU A 29 9.02 -9.79 3.29
CA LEU A 29 9.78 -8.92 4.21
C LEU A 29 11.29 -8.87 3.89
N ASP A 30 11.66 -9.02 2.62
CA ASP A 30 13.05 -8.98 2.18
C ASP A 30 13.67 -7.57 2.35
N GLY A 31 14.58 -7.43 3.32
CA GLY A 31 15.24 -6.17 3.65
C GLY A 31 16.02 -5.55 2.49
N ALA A 32 16.66 -6.39 1.66
CA ALA A 32 17.45 -5.94 0.51
C ALA A 32 16.57 -5.26 -0.54
N THR A 33 15.38 -5.81 -0.82
CA THR A 33 14.43 -5.22 -1.78
C THR A 33 13.89 -3.87 -1.28
N PHE A 34 13.69 -3.69 0.02
CA PHE A 34 13.30 -2.37 0.55
C PHE A 34 14.40 -1.31 0.34
N LEU A 35 15.66 -1.68 0.52
CA LEU A 35 16.80 -0.78 0.24
C LEU A 35 16.93 -0.49 -1.26
N GLU A 36 16.75 -1.50 -2.12
CA GLU A 36 16.70 -1.34 -3.57
C GLU A 36 15.62 -0.32 -3.98
N LEU A 37 14.40 -0.48 -3.47
CA LEU A 37 13.28 0.41 -3.75
C LEU A 37 13.49 1.84 -3.24
N ARG A 38 14.16 2.01 -2.10
CA ARG A 38 14.54 3.33 -1.60
C ARG A 38 15.45 4.06 -2.59
N ASN A 39 16.44 3.34 -3.10
CA ASN A 39 17.50 3.90 -3.93
C ASN A 39 17.10 4.02 -5.43
N ASP A 40 16.16 3.20 -5.90
CA ASP A 40 15.68 3.24 -7.29
C ASP A 40 14.59 4.30 -7.50
N SER A 41 14.98 5.46 -8.04
CA SER A 41 14.05 6.54 -8.37
C SER A 41 13.05 6.17 -9.47
N LYS A 42 13.36 5.21 -10.34
CA LYS A 42 12.48 4.75 -11.42
C LYS A 42 11.35 3.85 -10.90
N ALA A 43 11.45 3.34 -9.68
CA ALA A 43 10.43 2.51 -9.06
C ALA A 43 9.19 3.30 -8.59
N THR A 44 9.21 4.63 -8.62
CA THR A 44 8.06 5.46 -8.18
C THR A 44 6.77 5.14 -8.94
N GLY A 45 6.84 5.01 -10.27
CA GLY A 45 5.67 4.64 -11.07
C GLY A 45 5.16 3.22 -10.77
N GLN A 46 6.07 2.29 -10.49
CA GLN A 46 5.70 0.92 -10.08
C GLN A 46 5.02 0.93 -8.70
N ALA A 47 5.56 1.71 -7.76
CA ALA A 47 5.02 1.83 -6.41
C ALA A 47 3.58 2.37 -6.41
N THR A 48 3.32 3.43 -7.18
CA THR A 48 1.97 3.98 -7.33
C THR A 48 1.03 2.98 -8.01
N ALA A 49 1.50 2.21 -9.00
CA ALA A 49 0.70 1.17 -9.63
C ALA A 49 0.34 0.04 -8.65
N VAL A 50 1.29 -0.40 -7.82
CA VAL A 50 1.03 -1.40 -6.76
C VAL A 50 0.01 -0.89 -5.76
N LEU A 51 0.12 0.36 -5.32
CA LEU A 51 -0.86 1.00 -4.45
C LEU A 51 -2.24 1.03 -5.11
N ALA A 52 -2.33 1.49 -6.36
CA ALA A 52 -3.60 1.56 -7.08
C ALA A 52 -4.27 0.18 -7.24
N LEU A 53 -3.49 -0.87 -7.56
CA LEU A 53 -3.99 -2.24 -7.65
C LEU A 53 -4.47 -2.76 -6.29
N THR A 54 -3.74 -2.44 -5.22
CA THR A 54 -4.10 -2.83 -3.84
C THR A 54 -5.38 -2.14 -3.40
N SER A 55 -5.47 -0.83 -3.59
CA SER A 55 -6.64 -0.01 -3.30
C SER A 55 -7.86 -0.46 -4.10
N LEU A 56 -7.68 -0.82 -5.38
CA LEU A 56 -8.75 -1.38 -6.20
C LEU A 56 -9.22 -2.75 -5.68
N SER A 57 -8.28 -3.63 -5.33
CA SER A 57 -8.58 -4.96 -4.79
C SER A 57 -9.36 -4.86 -3.47
N TYR A 58 -8.97 -3.93 -2.60
CA TYR A 58 -9.68 -3.63 -1.36
C TYR A 58 -11.09 -3.10 -1.63
N GLY A 59 -11.23 -2.13 -2.54
CA GLY A 59 -12.52 -1.55 -2.88
C GLY A 59 -13.49 -2.57 -3.49
N VAL A 60 -13.01 -3.44 -4.38
CA VAL A 60 -13.80 -4.56 -4.94
C VAL A 60 -14.21 -5.54 -3.85
N GLY A 61 -13.26 -5.98 -3.02
CA GLY A 61 -13.53 -6.91 -1.92
C GLY A 61 -14.61 -6.38 -0.99
N LEU A 62 -14.50 -5.11 -0.57
CA LEU A 62 -15.43 -4.49 0.37
C LEU A 62 -16.81 -4.21 -0.25
N ALA A 63 -16.85 -3.73 -1.50
CA ALA A 63 -18.12 -3.45 -2.18
C ALA A 63 -18.93 -4.74 -2.41
N LEU A 64 -18.28 -5.83 -2.82
CA LEU A 64 -18.92 -7.13 -3.00
C LEU A 64 -19.36 -7.74 -1.66
N PHE A 65 -18.53 -7.65 -0.62
CA PHE A 65 -18.89 -8.10 0.72
C PHE A 65 -20.15 -7.36 1.22
N ASN A 66 -20.19 -6.03 1.11
CA ASN A 66 -21.34 -5.23 1.53
C ASN A 66 -22.60 -5.51 0.71
N ALA A 67 -22.46 -5.73 -0.60
CA ALA A 67 -23.59 -6.06 -1.48
C ALA A 67 -24.22 -7.42 -1.11
N ASN A 68 -23.39 -8.41 -0.75
CA ASN A 68 -23.85 -9.71 -0.30
C ASN A 68 -24.52 -9.66 1.09
N SER A 69 -23.98 -8.86 2.02
CA SER A 69 -24.50 -8.77 3.39
C SER A 69 -25.80 -7.97 3.52
N ASN A 70 -25.98 -6.91 2.73
CA ASN A 70 -27.14 -6.01 2.85
C ASN A 70 -28.30 -6.37 1.90
N GLY A 71 -28.15 -7.37 1.03
CA GLY A 71 -29.18 -7.80 0.06
C GLY A 71 -29.57 -6.75 -1.00
N ASN A 72 -28.96 -5.58 -0.99
CA ASN A 72 -29.26 -4.47 -1.90
C ASN A 72 -28.20 -4.38 -3.00
N PHE A 73 -28.47 -5.00 -4.13
CA PHE A 73 -27.56 -5.06 -5.27
C PHE A 73 -27.74 -3.85 -6.20
N SER A 74 -27.29 -2.67 -5.75
CA SER A 74 -27.22 -1.49 -6.62
C SER A 74 -25.90 -1.49 -7.37
N LEU A 75 -25.93 -1.75 -8.68
CA LEU A 75 -24.73 -1.70 -9.54
C LEU A 75 -24.04 -0.33 -9.45
N TYR A 76 -24.83 0.75 -9.41
CA TYR A 76 -24.32 2.10 -9.20
C TYR A 76 -23.61 2.24 -7.85
N GLY A 77 -24.24 1.76 -6.76
CA GLY A 77 -23.65 1.81 -5.42
C GLY A 77 -22.34 1.02 -5.31
N ILE A 78 -22.25 -0.15 -5.97
CA ILE A 78 -21.04 -0.96 -6.01
C ILE A 78 -19.91 -0.22 -6.72
N VAL A 79 -20.16 0.29 -7.92
CA VAL A 79 -19.14 1.00 -8.71
C VAL A 79 -18.65 2.25 -7.97
N VAL A 80 -19.58 3.07 -7.47
CA VAL A 80 -19.23 4.27 -6.69
C VAL A 80 -18.46 3.89 -5.41
N GLY A 81 -18.87 2.84 -4.72
CA GLY A 81 -18.19 2.33 -3.52
C GLY A 81 -16.76 1.88 -3.80
N ILE A 82 -16.51 1.17 -4.91
CA ILE A 82 -15.16 0.74 -5.32
C ILE A 82 -14.27 1.96 -5.57
N PHE A 83 -14.74 2.94 -6.35
CA PHE A 83 -13.93 4.12 -6.63
C PHE A 83 -13.70 4.99 -5.39
N ALA A 84 -14.73 5.19 -4.57
CA ALA A 84 -14.62 5.97 -3.33
C ALA A 84 -13.62 5.34 -2.36
N THR A 85 -13.69 4.03 -2.14
CA THR A 85 -12.76 3.30 -1.26
C THR A 85 -11.35 3.25 -1.84
N MET A 86 -11.21 3.11 -3.15
CA MET A 86 -9.91 3.19 -3.83
C MET A 86 -9.25 4.57 -3.61
N LEU A 87 -9.96 5.66 -3.89
CA LEU A 87 -9.46 7.03 -3.68
C LEU A 87 -9.13 7.29 -2.20
N LEU A 88 -10.02 6.91 -1.30
CA LEU A 88 -9.83 7.12 0.14
C LEU A 88 -8.63 6.34 0.67
N SER A 89 -8.44 5.09 0.25
CA SER A 89 -7.29 4.28 0.68
C SER A 89 -5.96 4.81 0.13
N MET A 90 -5.93 5.30 -1.11
CA MET A 90 -4.75 5.95 -1.68
C MET A 90 -4.38 7.22 -0.90
N ILE A 91 -5.36 8.06 -0.58
CA ILE A 91 -5.16 9.28 0.21
C ILE A 91 -4.69 8.92 1.63
N ALA A 92 -5.34 7.96 2.28
CA ALA A 92 -4.97 7.51 3.62
C ALA A 92 -3.53 7.00 3.68
N LEU A 93 -3.11 6.18 2.70
CA LEU A 93 -1.73 5.68 2.62
C LEU A 93 -0.72 6.78 2.28
N LEU A 94 -1.11 7.79 1.50
CA LEU A 94 -0.27 8.96 1.25
C LEU A 94 -0.06 9.80 2.51
N ILE A 95 -1.14 10.08 3.25
CA ILE A 95 -1.09 10.77 4.55
C ILE A 95 -0.24 9.96 5.53
N TRP A 96 -0.45 8.65 5.60
CA TRP A 96 0.35 7.74 6.43
C TRP A 96 1.83 7.78 6.10
N SER A 97 2.17 7.79 4.81
CA SER A 97 3.55 7.87 4.35
C SER A 97 4.19 9.20 4.74
N MET A 98 3.45 10.30 4.66
CA MET A 98 3.92 11.63 5.08
C MET A 98 4.11 11.70 6.60
N THR A 99 3.14 11.21 7.37
CA THR A 99 3.24 11.14 8.83
C THR A 99 4.43 10.26 9.25
N SER A 100 4.57 9.08 8.67
CA SER A 100 5.70 8.17 8.94
C SER A 100 7.03 8.84 8.61
N PHE A 101 7.12 9.52 7.47
CA PHE A 101 8.31 10.29 7.08
C PHE A 101 8.64 11.39 8.09
N LEU A 102 7.66 12.20 8.49
CA LEU A 102 7.85 13.29 9.44
C LEU A 102 8.26 12.76 10.82
N VAL A 103 7.55 11.77 11.36
CA VAL A 103 7.84 11.13 12.64
C VAL A 103 9.24 10.52 12.61
N GLY A 104 9.53 9.71 11.60
CA GLY A 104 10.83 9.04 11.49
C GLY A 104 11.99 10.00 11.32
N THR A 105 11.88 11.00 10.45
CA THR A 105 12.98 11.95 10.21
C THR A 105 13.13 12.97 11.34
N LYS A 106 12.03 13.52 11.88
CA LYS A 106 12.09 14.57 12.92
C LYS A 106 12.31 14.02 14.32
N LEU A 107 11.64 12.93 14.70
CA LEU A 107 11.74 12.38 16.06
C LEU A 107 12.86 11.36 16.19
N PHE A 108 13.06 10.53 15.16
CA PHE A 108 14.02 9.41 15.21
C PHE A 108 15.25 9.58 14.32
N LYS A 109 15.40 10.76 13.68
CA LYS A 109 16.56 11.15 12.85
C LYS A 109 16.85 10.17 11.70
N GLY A 110 15.80 9.65 11.05
CA GLY A 110 15.91 8.78 9.88
C GLY A 110 16.60 9.46 8.70
N ALA A 111 17.43 8.70 7.98
CA ALA A 111 18.22 9.20 6.85
C ALA A 111 17.61 8.73 5.52
N THR A 112 16.49 9.33 5.10
CA THR A 112 15.88 9.06 3.79
C THR A 112 15.18 10.31 3.25
N SER A 113 14.95 10.36 1.94
CA SER A 113 14.02 11.31 1.33
C SER A 113 12.59 10.79 1.41
N PHE A 114 11.60 11.69 1.27
CA PHE A 114 10.18 11.33 1.27
C PHE A 114 9.86 10.24 0.23
N LEU A 115 10.30 10.44 -1.02
CA LEU A 115 10.10 9.43 -2.07
C LEU A 115 10.89 8.13 -1.82
N GLY A 116 12.03 8.21 -1.13
CA GLY A 116 12.80 7.04 -0.71
C GLY A 116 12.06 6.17 0.30
N LEU A 117 11.20 6.75 1.14
CA LEU A 117 10.30 6.00 2.02
C LEU A 117 9.03 5.54 1.29
N LEU A 118 8.44 6.45 0.50
CA LEU A 118 7.16 6.25 -0.19
C LEU A 118 7.15 4.98 -1.03
N ARG A 119 8.23 4.70 -1.78
CA ARG A 119 8.33 3.53 -2.66
C ARG A 119 8.28 2.20 -1.88
N PRO A 120 9.21 1.92 -0.94
CA PRO A 120 9.10 0.79 -0.02
C PRO A 120 7.73 0.62 0.62
N LEU A 121 7.13 1.73 1.07
CA LEU A 121 5.87 1.72 1.80
C LEU A 121 4.70 1.31 0.90
N PHE A 122 4.58 1.87 -0.30
CA PHE A 122 3.53 1.46 -1.24
C PHE A 122 3.71 0.02 -1.74
N PHE A 123 4.96 -0.43 -1.94
CA PHE A 123 5.21 -1.84 -2.24
C PHE A 123 4.85 -2.75 -1.07
N SER A 124 4.98 -2.29 0.18
CA SER A 124 4.61 -3.08 1.37
C SER A 124 3.11 -3.35 1.47
N SER A 125 2.29 -2.57 0.76
CA SER A 125 0.86 -2.82 0.61
C SER A 125 0.52 -3.99 -0.33
N SER A 126 1.50 -4.58 -1.04
CA SER A 126 1.27 -5.69 -1.99
C SER A 126 0.43 -6.87 -1.45
N PRO A 127 0.58 -7.34 -0.19
CA PRO A 127 -0.27 -8.39 0.36
C PRO A 127 -1.77 -8.03 0.33
N GLY A 128 -2.10 -6.74 0.35
CA GLY A 128 -3.47 -6.23 0.29
C GLY A 128 -4.21 -6.56 -1.00
N LEU A 129 -3.53 -7.01 -2.07
CA LEU A 129 -4.19 -7.58 -3.25
C LEU A 129 -5.09 -8.77 -2.89
N LEU A 130 -4.78 -9.49 -1.81
CA LEU A 130 -5.58 -10.61 -1.32
C LEU A 130 -6.90 -10.16 -0.68
N LEU A 131 -7.09 -8.85 -0.40
CA LEU A 131 -8.35 -8.34 0.14
C LEU A 131 -9.52 -8.50 -0.82
N VAL A 132 -9.28 -8.75 -2.12
CA VAL A 132 -10.36 -9.11 -3.04
C VAL A 132 -11.11 -10.38 -2.61
N PHE A 133 -10.43 -11.30 -1.90
CA PHE A 133 -11.02 -12.56 -1.42
C PHE A 133 -11.97 -12.40 -0.23
N ILE A 134 -12.06 -11.20 0.38
CA ILE A 134 -13.05 -10.95 1.43
C ILE A 134 -14.49 -10.95 0.89
N SER A 135 -14.66 -10.90 -0.44
CA SER A 135 -15.94 -10.99 -1.13
C SER A 135 -16.65 -12.34 -0.98
N ILE A 136 -15.95 -13.38 -0.52
CA ILE A 136 -16.52 -14.71 -0.27
C ILE A 136 -17.65 -14.57 0.77
N PRO A 137 -18.87 -15.12 0.50
CA PRO A 137 -20.04 -15.00 1.36
C PRO A 137 -19.97 -15.95 2.58
N VAL A 138 -18.81 -16.02 3.22
CA VAL A 138 -18.57 -16.78 4.45
C VAL A 138 -17.94 -15.81 5.43
N GLU A 139 -18.75 -15.26 6.34
CA GLU A 139 -18.33 -14.17 7.25
C GLU A 139 -17.08 -14.50 8.07
N LEU A 140 -16.98 -15.74 8.57
CA LEU A 140 -15.83 -16.16 9.35
C LEU A 140 -14.55 -16.18 8.50
N ALA A 141 -14.65 -16.65 7.25
CA ALA A 141 -13.52 -16.72 6.33
C ALA A 141 -13.10 -15.32 5.87
N SER A 142 -14.04 -14.45 5.50
CA SER A 142 -13.74 -13.08 5.06
C SER A 142 -13.06 -12.27 6.17
N ARG A 143 -13.55 -12.37 7.41
CA ARG A 143 -12.92 -11.72 8.57
C ARG A 143 -11.53 -12.27 8.88
N ALA A 144 -11.35 -13.59 8.79
CA ALA A 144 -10.03 -14.21 8.99
C ALA A 144 -9.03 -13.77 7.90
N ILE A 145 -9.44 -13.76 6.63
CA ILE A 145 -8.62 -13.29 5.50
C ILE A 145 -8.25 -11.82 5.72
N ALA A 146 -9.22 -10.96 6.04
CA ALA A 146 -8.97 -9.55 6.30
C ALA A 146 -7.96 -9.37 7.45
N ALA A 147 -8.16 -10.05 8.58
CA ALA A 147 -7.27 -9.95 9.73
C ALA A 147 -5.83 -10.39 9.41
N VAL A 148 -5.67 -11.51 8.70
CA VAL A 148 -4.35 -12.02 8.30
C VAL A 148 -3.67 -11.06 7.32
N VAL A 149 -4.39 -10.58 6.31
CA VAL A 149 -3.83 -9.68 5.29
C VAL A 149 -3.48 -8.32 5.89
N LEU A 150 -4.33 -7.75 6.73
CA LEU A 150 -4.05 -6.50 7.43
C LEU A 150 -2.85 -6.65 8.37
N GLY A 151 -2.79 -7.72 9.17
CA GLY A 151 -1.64 -8.02 10.01
C GLY A 151 -0.35 -8.15 9.21
N TRP A 152 -0.40 -8.80 8.05
CA TRP A 152 0.72 -8.91 7.13
C TRP A 152 1.16 -7.53 6.62
N MET A 153 0.23 -6.70 6.14
CA MET A 153 0.53 -5.35 5.67
C MET A 153 1.19 -4.49 6.77
N LEU A 154 0.67 -4.54 8.01
CA LEU A 154 1.25 -3.82 9.14
C LEU A 154 2.70 -4.23 9.40
N ILE A 155 2.99 -5.55 9.41
CA ILE A 155 4.36 -6.05 9.56
C ILE A 155 5.23 -5.57 8.38
N ALA A 156 4.72 -5.64 7.15
CA ALA A 156 5.44 -5.20 5.96
C ALA A 156 5.78 -3.69 6.02
N GLU A 157 4.87 -2.86 6.51
CA GLU A 157 5.10 -1.43 6.68
C GLU A 157 6.15 -1.12 7.75
N VAL A 158 6.12 -1.81 8.91
CA VAL A 158 7.17 -1.68 9.94
C VAL A 158 8.54 -2.04 9.36
N PHE A 159 8.63 -3.09 8.55
CA PHE A 159 9.87 -3.45 7.86
C PHE A 159 10.26 -2.45 6.78
N ALA A 160 9.30 -1.88 6.05
CA ALA A 160 9.55 -0.85 5.05
C ALA A 160 10.16 0.39 5.72
N ILE A 161 9.57 0.90 6.79
CA ILE A 161 10.07 2.04 7.57
C ILE A 161 11.47 1.74 8.12
N LYS A 162 11.66 0.55 8.71
CA LYS A 162 12.94 0.11 9.26
C LYS A 162 14.06 0.20 8.22
N ASN A 163 13.87 -0.49 7.09
CA ASN A 163 14.90 -0.61 6.06
C ASN A 163 15.08 0.71 5.31
N ALA A 164 13.99 1.43 5.02
CA ALA A 164 14.06 2.70 4.31
C ALA A 164 14.80 3.77 5.13
N MET A 165 14.55 3.87 6.43
CA MET A 165 15.16 4.89 7.29
C MET A 165 16.51 4.47 7.89
N GLY A 166 16.89 3.20 7.77
CA GLY A 166 18.11 2.66 8.39
C GLY A 166 17.96 2.51 9.91
N PHE A 167 16.77 2.20 10.40
CA PHE A 167 16.48 2.06 11.82
C PHE A 167 16.74 0.67 12.37
N THR A 168 16.90 0.60 13.69
CA THR A 168 16.74 -0.65 14.45
C THR A 168 15.26 -1.04 14.52
N MET A 169 14.96 -2.30 14.79
CA MET A 169 13.58 -2.78 14.90
C MET A 169 12.76 -1.97 15.92
N GLN A 170 13.37 -1.66 17.08
CA GLN A 170 12.76 -0.87 18.15
C GLN A 170 12.36 0.53 17.68
N ARG A 171 13.25 1.25 16.96
CA ARG A 171 12.96 2.59 16.46
C ARG A 171 11.88 2.58 15.38
N SER A 172 11.84 1.55 14.55
CA SER A 172 10.77 1.41 13.55
C SER A 172 9.42 1.18 14.21
N MET A 173 9.35 0.29 15.21
CA MET A 173 8.12 0.06 15.97
C MET A 173 7.65 1.33 16.69
N LEU A 174 8.55 2.08 17.32
CA LEU A 174 8.20 3.35 17.96
C LEU A 174 7.71 4.38 16.94
N THR A 175 8.37 4.49 15.78
CA THR A 175 7.93 5.38 14.69
C THR A 175 6.52 5.00 14.22
N PHE A 176 6.27 3.70 14.05
CA PHE A 176 4.98 3.18 13.65
C PHE A 176 3.89 3.51 14.68
N ILE A 177 4.14 3.23 15.96
CA ILE A 177 3.20 3.50 17.06
C ILE A 177 2.90 4.99 17.17
N VAL A 178 3.94 5.84 17.21
CA VAL A 178 3.77 7.30 17.31
C VAL A 178 3.04 7.86 16.10
N GLY A 179 3.40 7.41 14.89
CA GLY A 179 2.70 7.78 13.67
C GLY A 179 1.22 7.40 13.72
N PHE A 180 0.91 6.20 14.22
CA PHE A 180 -0.46 5.72 14.36
C PHE A 180 -1.27 6.58 15.32
N PHE A 181 -0.72 6.94 16.48
CA PHE A 181 -1.38 7.83 17.43
C PHE A 181 -1.60 9.24 16.85
N ILE A 182 -0.64 9.77 16.08
CA ILE A 182 -0.81 11.05 15.40
C ILE A 182 -1.97 10.99 14.40
N LEU A 183 -2.05 9.93 13.57
CA LEU A 183 -3.17 9.75 12.66
C LEU A 183 -4.50 9.61 13.40
N LEU A 184 -4.52 8.89 14.53
CA LEU A 184 -5.73 8.73 15.35
C LEU A 184 -6.20 10.09 15.88
N LEU A 185 -5.29 10.93 16.38
CA LEU A 185 -5.63 12.29 16.82
C LEU A 185 -6.17 13.16 15.68
N ILE A 186 -5.55 13.09 14.50
CA ILE A 186 -6.05 13.80 13.31
C ILE A 186 -7.45 13.29 12.93
N ALA A 187 -7.65 11.97 12.93
CA ALA A 187 -8.95 11.38 12.62
C ALA A 187 -10.03 11.82 13.60
N THR A 188 -9.73 11.90 14.91
CA THR A 188 -10.71 12.35 15.92
C THR A 188 -11.01 13.85 15.83
N THR A 189 -10.02 14.68 15.50
CA THR A 189 -10.20 16.15 15.44
C THR A 189 -10.91 16.62 14.17
N PHE A 190 -10.65 15.98 13.03
CA PHE A 190 -11.25 16.34 11.74
C PHE A 190 -12.42 15.45 11.33
N GLY A 191 -12.44 14.20 11.79
CA GLY A 191 -13.44 13.20 11.42
C GLY A 191 -14.71 13.18 12.26
N GLY A 192 -14.73 13.86 13.41
CA GLY A 192 -15.91 13.94 14.27
C GLY A 192 -16.48 12.57 14.64
N ILE A 193 -15.74 11.82 15.46
CA ILE A 193 -16.23 10.59 16.11
C ILE A 193 -16.40 10.89 17.60
#